data_AF-A0A924YU43-F1
#
_entry.id   AF-A0A924YU43-F1
#
_cell.length_a   1.000
_cell.length_b   1.000
_cell.length_c   1.000
_cell.angle_alpha   90.00
_cell.angle_beta   90.00
_cell.angle_gamma   90.00
#
_symmetry.space_group_name_H-M   'P 1'
#
loop_
_entity.id
_entity.type
_entity.pdbx_description
1 polymer ?
#
loop_
_entity_poly.entity_id
_entity_poly.type
_entity_poly.pdbx_seq_one_letter_code
_entity_poly.pdbx_strand_id
1 'polypeptide(L)'
;VVTVIELLSPSNKAAGQDGLGKYLDKRNEFLSSGCHLIELDLLRGGQRLPMSAPLPPGDYFALVGRVGHTPRCQVFGWSLRAKLPLLPVPLLPDDPEATLDLDAAFGSAYDSSFYSRRLPYREPLAPPMREDGNAWVRERLQSAGILP
;
A
#
# COMPACT_ATOMS: atom_id res chain seq x y z
N VAL A 1 -9.89 -6.91 18.87
CA VAL A 1 -8.87 -6.58 17.86
C VAL A 1 -8.24 -5.25 18.26
N VAL A 2 -6.91 -5.15 18.26
CA VAL A 2 -6.21 -3.90 18.65
C VAL A 2 -5.94 -3.04 17.42
N THR A 3 -5.28 -3.62 16.42
CA THR A 3 -4.95 -2.95 15.15
C THR A 3 -5.34 -3.84 14.00
N VAL A 4 -6.04 -3.27 13.03
CA VAL A 4 -6.37 -3.89 11.76
C VAL A 4 -5.41 -3.37 10.70
N ILE A 5 -4.88 -4.28 9.87
CA ILE A 5 -4.07 -3.92 8.69
C ILE A 5 -4.81 -4.41 7.46
N GLU A 6 -5.27 -3.48 6.62
CA GLU A 6 -5.98 -3.77 5.38
C GLU A 6 -5.08 -3.45 4.17
N LEU A 7 -4.98 -4.40 3.23
CA LEU A 7 -4.32 -4.20 1.95
C LEU A 7 -5.37 -3.89 0.88
N LEU A 8 -5.26 -2.73 0.23
CA LEU A 8 -6.19 -2.34 -0.82
C LEU A 8 -6.04 -3.23 -2.06
N SER A 9 -7.17 -3.73 -2.55
CA SER A 9 -7.26 -4.46 -3.81
C SER A 9 -7.69 -3.54 -4.98
N PRO A 10 -7.42 -3.90 -6.25
CA PRO A 10 -7.87 -3.13 -7.40
C PRO A 10 -9.38 -2.84 -7.40
N SER A 11 -10.20 -3.80 -6.96
CA SER A 11 -11.65 -3.61 -6.82
C SER A 11 -12.03 -2.55 -5.79
N ASN A 12 -11.23 -2.34 -4.73
CA ASN A 12 -11.49 -1.28 -3.76
C ASN A 12 -11.24 0.12 -4.33
N LYS A 13 -10.58 0.25 -5.49
CA LYS A 13 -10.22 1.53 -6.12
C LYS A 13 -10.89 1.75 -7.48
N ALA A 14 -11.76 0.83 -7.90
CA ALA A 14 -12.44 0.93 -9.18
C ALA A 14 -13.58 1.96 -9.12
N ALA A 15 -13.45 3.05 -9.89
CA ALA A 15 -14.49 4.08 -9.97
C ALA A 15 -15.77 3.52 -10.62
N GLY A 16 -16.94 3.92 -10.11
CA GLY A 16 -18.24 3.51 -10.64
C GLY A 16 -18.62 2.04 -10.37
N GLN A 17 -17.78 1.29 -9.65
CA GLN A 17 -18.10 -0.05 -9.17
C GLN A 17 -18.43 -0.04 -7.69
N ASP A 18 -19.25 -1.01 -7.27
CA ASP A 18 -19.68 -1.24 -5.89
C ASP A 18 -18.49 -1.51 -4.92
N GLY A 19 -17.31 -1.88 -5.45
CA GLY A 19 -16.14 -2.26 -4.67
C GLY A 19 -15.51 -1.13 -3.84
N LEU A 20 -15.49 0.12 -4.33
CA LEU A 20 -15.02 1.26 -3.54
C LEU A 20 -16.02 1.62 -2.43
N GLY A 21 -17.33 1.63 -2.74
CA GLY A 21 -18.38 1.89 -1.75
C GLY A 21 -18.33 0.88 -0.60
N LYS A 22 -18.33 -0.41 -0.91
CA LYS A 22 -18.17 -1.49 0.08
C LYS A 22 -16.90 -1.36 0.93
N TYR A 23 -15.79 -0.95 0.32
CA TYR A 23 -14.57 -0.72 1.08
C TYR A 23 -14.72 0.46 2.05
N LEU A 24 -15.34 1.56 1.62
CA LEU A 24 -15.57 2.72 2.47
C LEU A 24 -16.54 2.41 3.62
N ASP A 25 -17.55 1.58 3.39
CA ASP A 25 -18.44 1.09 4.45
C ASP A 25 -17.65 0.29 5.49
N LYS A 26 -16.87 -0.70 5.05
CA LYS A 26 -15.97 -1.49 5.92
C LYS A 26 -14.95 -0.61 6.64
N ARG A 27 -14.41 0.42 5.96
CA ARG A 27 -13.49 1.39 6.56
C ARG A 27 -14.17 2.14 7.71
N ASN A 28 -15.41 2.59 7.53
CA ASN A 28 -16.18 3.28 8.57
C ASN A 28 -16.51 2.35 9.75
N GLU A 29 -16.79 1.07 9.49
CA GLU A 29 -16.92 0.07 10.55
C GLU A 29 -15.64 -0.04 11.39
N PHE A 30 -14.46 -0.12 10.76
CA PHE A 30 -13.19 -0.16 11.51
C PHE A 30 -12.95 1.12 12.30
N LEU A 31 -13.13 2.28 11.68
CA LEU A 31 -12.95 3.58 12.33
C LEU A 31 -13.90 3.77 13.53
N SER A 32 -15.06 3.12 13.54
CA SER A 32 -16.02 3.15 14.66
C SER A 32 -15.85 2.01 15.66
N SER A 33 -15.12 0.93 15.31
CA SER A 33 -14.95 -0.27 16.14
C SER A 33 -13.99 -0.09 17.33
N GLY A 34 -13.32 1.06 17.42
CA GLY A 34 -12.35 1.35 18.49
C GLY A 34 -10.99 0.67 18.29
N CYS A 35 -10.72 0.07 17.13
CA CYS A 35 -9.39 -0.39 16.75
C CYS A 35 -8.59 0.70 16.03
N HIS A 36 -7.27 0.54 16.02
CA HIS A 36 -6.43 1.27 15.07
C HIS A 36 -6.58 0.65 13.67
N LEU A 37 -6.37 1.45 12.63
CA LEU A 37 -6.49 1.01 11.24
C LEU A 37 -5.25 1.43 10.45
N ILE A 38 -4.57 0.46 9.85
CA ILE A 38 -3.51 0.67 8.88
C ILE A 38 -4.01 0.26 7.51
N GLU A 39 -4.00 1.17 6.56
CA GLU A 39 -4.41 0.89 5.18
C GLU A 39 -3.18 0.96 4.27
N LEU A 40 -2.86 -0.14 3.58
CA LEU A 40 -1.77 -0.24 2.63
C LEU A 40 -2.30 -0.10 1.20
N ASP A 41 -1.91 0.97 0.51
CA ASP A 41 -2.24 1.22 -0.88
C ASP A 41 -1.01 0.99 -1.77
N LEU A 42 -0.84 -0.27 -2.18
CA LEU A 42 0.23 -0.70 -3.09
C LEU A 42 -0.18 -0.58 -4.58
N LEU A 43 -1.22 0.20 -4.89
CA LEU A 43 -1.78 0.30 -6.23
C LEU A 43 -1.54 1.68 -6.83
N ARG A 44 -0.81 1.74 -7.96
CA ARG A 44 -0.55 3.00 -8.67
C ARG A 44 -1.79 3.57 -9.38
N GLY A 45 -2.71 2.68 -9.78
CA GLY A 45 -3.93 3.02 -10.49
C GLY A 45 -5.17 3.05 -9.60
N GLY A 46 -6.30 3.43 -10.21
CA GLY A 46 -7.59 3.57 -9.53
C GLY A 46 -7.70 4.83 -8.69
N GLN A 47 -8.87 5.02 -8.09
CA GLN A 47 -9.16 6.15 -7.22
C GLN A 47 -8.48 5.95 -5.86
N ARG A 48 -7.73 6.96 -5.39
CA ARG A 48 -7.19 6.98 -4.02
C ARG A 48 -8.34 7.13 -3.01
N LEU A 49 -8.14 6.61 -1.81
CA LEU A 49 -9.10 6.80 -0.73
C LEU A 49 -9.35 8.30 -0.50
N PRO A 50 -10.58 8.70 -0.12
CA PRO A 50 -10.89 10.09 0.14
C PRO A 50 -10.09 10.59 1.34
N MET A 51 -9.41 11.73 1.13
CA MET A 51 -8.57 12.42 2.12
C MET A 51 -8.94 13.90 2.14
N SER A 52 -8.96 14.50 3.32
CA SER A 52 -9.24 15.94 3.49
C SER A 52 -8.08 16.84 3.08
N ALA A 53 -6.87 16.28 2.99
CA ALA A 53 -5.65 16.96 2.56
C ALA A 53 -4.98 16.17 1.42
N PRO A 54 -4.21 16.83 0.53
CA PRO A 54 -3.42 16.14 -0.47
C PRO A 54 -2.46 15.13 0.16
N LEU A 55 -2.32 13.96 -0.49
CA LEU A 55 -1.28 13.01 -0.12
C LEU A 55 0.11 13.59 -0.42
N PRO A 56 1.14 13.24 0.36
CA PRO A 56 2.51 13.59 0.02
C PRO A 56 2.92 12.94 -1.33
N PRO A 57 4.02 13.37 -1.96
CA PRO A 57 4.53 12.70 -3.15
C PRO A 57 4.81 11.21 -2.90
N GLY A 58 4.34 10.35 -3.80
CA GLY A 58 4.52 8.91 -3.70
C GLY A 58 3.74 8.13 -4.77
N ASP A 59 4.21 6.93 -5.08
CA ASP A 59 3.50 5.95 -5.91
C ASP A 59 2.58 5.07 -5.06
N TYR A 60 2.97 4.86 -3.80
CA TYR A 60 2.37 3.95 -2.83
C TYR A 60 2.24 4.63 -1.48
N PHE A 61 1.27 4.18 -0.68
CA PHE A 61 0.97 4.81 0.59
C PHE A 61 0.63 3.80 1.68
N ALA A 62 0.93 4.18 2.92
CA ALA A 62 0.36 3.58 4.11
C ALA A 62 -0.30 4.68 4.95
N LEU A 63 -1.53 4.45 5.38
CA LEU A 63 -2.29 5.37 6.23
C LEU A 63 -2.42 4.71 7.60
N VAL A 64 -1.78 5.27 8.62
CA VAL A 64 -1.82 4.78 10.00
C VAL A 64 -2.78 5.64 10.80
N GLY A 65 -4.02 5.17 10.94
CA GLY A 65 -5.06 5.76 11.78
C GLY A 65 -5.02 5.19 13.20
N ARG A 66 -4.95 6.07 14.20
CA ARG A 66 -4.95 5.69 15.61
C ARG A 66 -6.32 5.94 16.22
N VAL A 67 -6.81 5.00 17.05
CA VAL A 67 -8.03 5.23 17.82
C VAL A 67 -7.88 6.50 18.68
N GLY A 68 -8.96 7.26 18.81
CA GLY A 68 -8.97 8.56 19.51
C GLY A 68 -8.43 9.74 18.68
N HIS A 69 -7.82 9.49 17.52
CA HIS A 69 -7.34 10.54 16.61
C HIS A 69 -8.13 10.62 15.30
N THR A 70 -9.01 9.65 15.03
CA THR A 70 -9.95 9.62 13.90
C THR A 70 -10.68 10.97 13.73
N PRO A 71 -10.81 11.51 12.50
CA PRO A 71 -10.43 10.91 11.22
C PRO A 71 -8.98 11.21 10.78
N ARG A 72 -8.10 11.67 11.68
CA ARG A 72 -6.69 11.94 11.35
C ARG A 72 -5.88 10.64 11.31
N CYS A 73 -4.95 10.57 10.37
CA CYS A 73 -3.98 9.49 10.26
C CYS A 73 -2.60 10.05 9.90
N GLN A 74 -1.56 9.27 10.17
CA GLN A 74 -0.22 9.51 9.65
C GLN A 74 -0.11 8.87 8.27
N VAL A 75 0.43 9.61 7.30
CA VAL A 75 0.59 9.12 5.93
C VAL A 75 2.05 8.91 5.62
N PHE A 76 2.40 7.71 5.20
CA PHE A 76 3.70 7.34 4.68
C PHE A 76 3.58 7.17 3.17
N GLY A 77 4.31 7.97 2.39
CA GLY A 77 4.37 7.87 0.94
C GLY A 77 5.76 7.44 0.48
N TRP A 78 5.83 6.56 -0.52
CA TRP A 78 7.10 6.16 -1.14
C TRP A 78 6.95 5.94 -2.64
N SER A 79 8.05 6.06 -3.37
CA SER A 79 8.11 5.74 -4.79
C SER A 79 8.54 4.28 -5.01
N LEU A 80 8.30 3.74 -6.21
CA LEU A 80 8.78 2.41 -6.60
C LEU A 80 10.31 2.25 -6.49
N ARG A 81 11.05 3.36 -6.55
CA ARG A 81 12.52 3.36 -6.53
C ARG A 81 13.08 3.36 -5.10
N ALA A 82 12.24 3.62 -4.11
CA ALA A 82 12.64 3.68 -2.71
C ALA A 82 12.50 2.30 -2.05
N LYS A 83 13.29 2.08 -0.99
CA LYS A 83 13.09 0.94 -0.09
C LYS A 83 11.71 1.05 0.58
N LEU A 84 11.05 -0.08 0.81
CA LEU A 84 9.78 -0.10 1.54
C LEU A 84 9.99 0.40 3.00
N PRO A 85 9.04 1.17 3.55
CA PRO A 85 9.20 1.81 4.85
C PRO A 85 9.04 0.84 6.02
N LEU A 86 9.62 1.22 7.16
CA LEU A 86 9.20 0.70 8.46
C LEU A 86 7.95 1.45 8.91
N LEU A 87 6.90 0.73 9.27
CA LEU A 87 5.63 1.32 9.69
C LEU A 87 5.38 1.08 11.18
N PRO A 88 4.96 2.10 11.94
CA PRO A 88 4.51 1.91 13.31
C PRO A 88 3.18 1.15 13.33
N VAL A 89 3.11 0.12 14.16
CA VAL A 89 1.88 -0.61 14.46
C VAL A 89 1.49 -0.27 15.90
N PRO A 90 0.53 0.66 16.10
CA PRO A 90 0.02 0.93 17.44
C PRO A 90 -0.51 -0.34 18.09
N LEU A 91 -0.38 -0.44 19.41
CA LEU A 91 -0.94 -1.51 20.22
C LEU A 91 -1.87 -0.90 21.28
N LEU A 92 -2.04 -1.57 22.43
CA LEU A 92 -2.75 -1.01 23.57
C LEU A 92 -1.94 0.16 24.17
N PRO A 93 -2.57 1.08 24.93
CA PRO A 93 -1.92 2.30 25.41
C PRO A 93 -0.62 2.10 26.20
N ASP A 94 -0.51 0.98 26.93
CA ASP A 94 0.66 0.66 27.77
C ASP A 94 1.71 -0.20 27.03
N ASP A 95 1.41 -0.63 25.80
CA ASP A 95 2.31 -1.44 24.98
C ASP A 95 3.13 -0.53 24.05
N PRO A 96 4.46 -0.73 23.94
CA PRO A 96 5.25 -0.05 22.94
C PRO A 96 4.77 -0.45 21.54
N GLU A 97 4.79 0.50 20.60
CA GLU A 97 4.39 0.22 19.22
C GLU A 97 5.30 -0.86 18.62
N ALA A 98 4.68 -1.85 17.96
CA ALA A 98 5.43 -2.78 17.14
C ALA A 98 5.87 -2.09 15.84
N THR A 99 6.93 -2.60 15.23
CA THR A 99 7.40 -2.12 13.93
C THR A 99 7.08 -3.17 12.87
N LEU A 100 6.32 -2.78 11.85
CA LEU A 100 6.13 -3.56 10.64
C LEU A 100 7.22 -3.21 9.64
N ASP A 101 8.17 -4.11 9.44
CA ASP A 101 9.12 -4.02 8.34
C ASP A 101 8.45 -4.48 7.03
N LEU A 102 7.96 -3.49 6.26
CA LEU A 102 7.23 -3.77 5.04
C LEU A 102 8.13 -4.37 3.95
N ASP A 103 9.43 -4.05 3.98
CA ASP A 103 10.42 -4.59 3.04
C ASP A 103 10.61 -6.09 3.26
N ALA A 104 10.82 -6.49 4.52
CA ALA A 104 10.95 -7.89 4.89
C ALA A 104 9.65 -8.68 4.64
N ALA A 105 8.49 -8.10 5.00
CA ALA A 105 7.20 -8.74 4.77
C ALA A 105 6.90 -8.95 3.28
N PHE A 106 7.17 -7.93 2.45
CA PHE A 106 6.99 -8.02 1.00
C PHE A 106 7.93 -9.05 0.38
N GLY A 107 9.21 -9.04 0.74
CA GLY A 107 10.20 -10.02 0.26
C GLY A 107 9.80 -11.45 0.61
N SER A 108 9.40 -11.69 1.87
CA SER A 108 8.90 -12.99 2.30
C SER A 108 7.70 -13.45 1.49
N ALA A 109 6.69 -12.59 1.28
CA ALA A 109 5.52 -12.93 0.47
C ALA A 109 5.88 -13.20 -1.00
N TYR A 110 6.84 -12.44 -1.54
CA TYR A 110 7.32 -12.57 -2.90
C TYR A 110 8.00 -13.94 -3.14
N ASP A 111 8.93 -14.30 -2.24
CA ASP A 111 9.73 -15.52 -2.34
C ASP A 111 8.88 -16.77 -2.09
N SER A 112 7.98 -16.73 -1.10
CA SER A 112 7.11 -17.85 -0.72
C SER A 112 6.18 -18.31 -1.85
N SER A 113 5.83 -17.40 -2.76
CA SER A 113 4.77 -17.62 -3.76
C SER A 113 5.30 -17.83 -5.18
N PHE A 114 6.63 -17.97 -5.34
CA PHE A 114 7.33 -18.13 -6.62
C PHE A 114 6.94 -17.08 -7.67
N TYR A 115 6.70 -15.84 -7.24
CA TYR A 115 6.26 -14.77 -8.14
C TYR A 115 7.25 -14.48 -9.26
N SER A 116 8.55 -14.70 -9.02
CA SER A 116 9.60 -14.59 -10.03
C SER A 116 9.33 -15.38 -11.32
N ARG A 117 8.57 -16.47 -11.25
CA ARG A 117 8.19 -17.29 -12.40
C ARG A 117 6.79 -16.99 -12.95
N ARG A 118 5.95 -16.32 -12.17
CA ARG A 118 4.52 -16.12 -12.47
C ARG A 118 4.22 -14.73 -13.01
N LEU A 119 5.03 -13.73 -12.64
CA LEU A 119 4.80 -12.36 -13.05
C LEU A 119 5.31 -12.13 -14.49
N PRO A 120 4.50 -11.50 -15.35
CA PRO A 120 4.84 -11.29 -16.75
C PRO A 120 5.77 -10.08 -16.92
N TYR A 121 7.02 -10.19 -16.47
CA TYR A 121 8.00 -9.08 -16.49
C TYR A 121 8.36 -8.54 -17.88
N ARG A 122 7.96 -9.25 -18.95
CA ARG A 122 8.17 -8.81 -20.34
C ARG A 122 7.02 -7.97 -20.89
N GLU A 123 5.91 -7.92 -20.19
CA GLU A 123 4.77 -7.10 -20.56
C GLU A 123 4.95 -5.65 -20.07
N PRO A 124 4.39 -4.65 -20.77
CA PRO A 124 4.35 -3.29 -20.29
C PRO A 124 3.65 -3.20 -18.92
N LEU A 125 4.13 -2.30 -18.06
CA LEU A 125 3.47 -2.06 -16.78
C LEU A 125 2.05 -1.52 -16.98
N ALA A 126 1.10 -2.10 -16.26
CA ALA A 126 -0.27 -1.63 -16.16
C ALA A 126 -0.58 -1.24 -14.69
N PRO A 127 -0.88 0.03 -14.38
CA PRO A 127 -0.81 1.20 -15.28
C PRO A 127 0.65 1.53 -15.67
N PRO A 128 0.89 2.32 -16.72
CA PRO A 128 2.25 2.77 -17.06
C PRO A 128 2.85 3.60 -15.92
N MET A 129 4.18 3.67 -15.85
CA MET A 129 4.85 4.61 -14.94
C MET A 129 4.60 6.06 -15.38
N ARG A 130 4.61 6.99 -14.43
CA ARG A 130 4.66 8.43 -14.72
C ARG A 130 6.06 8.80 -15.20
N GLU A 131 6.15 9.76 -16.14
CA GLU A 131 7.41 10.32 -16.64
C GLU A 131 8.40 9.23 -17.10
N ASP A 132 9.70 9.40 -16.82
CA ASP A 132 10.78 8.49 -17.24
C ASP A 132 10.83 7.17 -16.45
N GLY A 133 9.80 6.86 -15.65
CA GLY A 133 9.76 5.67 -14.82
C GLY A 133 9.88 4.36 -15.61
N ASN A 134 9.38 4.29 -16.85
CA ASN A 134 9.48 3.09 -17.67
C ASN A 134 10.92 2.78 -18.09
N ALA A 135 11.75 3.81 -18.32
CA ALA A 135 13.16 3.63 -18.64
C ALA A 135 13.92 3.02 -17.45
N TRP A 136 13.68 3.56 -16.25
CA TRP A 136 14.25 3.02 -15.01
C TRP A 136 13.83 1.56 -14.77
N VAL A 137 12.55 1.22 -14.95
CA VAL A 137 12.07 -0.17 -14.81
C VAL A 137 12.78 -1.08 -15.79
N ARG A 138 12.88 -0.69 -17.06
CA ARG A 138 13.59 -1.47 -18.09
C ARG A 138 15.04 -1.72 -17.69
N GLU A 139 15.75 -0.68 -17.25
CA GLU A 139 17.14 -0.78 -16.80
C GLU A 139 17.29 -1.78 -15.63
N ARG A 140 16.36 -1.76 -14.67
CA ARG A 140 16.35 -2.72 -13.54
C ARG A 140 16.12 -4.15 -14.02
N LEU A 141 15.20 -4.37 -14.95
CA LEU A 141 14.92 -5.70 -15.50
C LEU A 141 16.08 -6.24 -16.35
N GLN A 142 16.79 -5.37 -17.08
CA GLN A 142 18.02 -5.72 -17.81
C GLN A 142 19.16 -6.08 -16.85
N SER A 143 19.37 -5.26 -15.82
CA SER A 143 20.37 -5.53 -14.78
C SER A 143 20.12 -6.85 -14.04
N ALA A 144 18.86 -7.26 -13.95
CA ALA A 144 18.44 -8.54 -13.36
C ALA A 144 18.46 -9.72 -14.36
N GLY A 145 18.83 -9.50 -15.63
CA GLY A 145 18.85 -10.54 -16.67
C GLY A 145 17.47 -11.03 -17.13
N ILE A 146 16.41 -10.28 -16.84
CA ILE A 146 15.02 -10.63 -17.21
C ILE A 146 14.71 -10.19 -18.64
N LEU A 147 15.14 -8.98 -18.99
CA LEU A 147 15.09 -8.40 -20.32
C LEU A 147 16.48 -8.43 -20.98
N PRO A 148 16.56 -8.52 -22.31
CA PRO A 148 17.81 -8.37 -23.05
C PRO A 148 18.36 -6.94 -22.97
#